data_AF-A0A0F2RID8-F1
#
_entry.id   AF-A0A0F2RID8-F1
#
_cell.length_a   1.000
_cell.length_b   1.000
_cell.length_c   1.000
_cell.angle_alpha   90.00
_cell.angle_beta   90.00
_cell.angle_gamma   90.00
#
_symmetry.space_group_name_H-M   'P 1'
#
loop_
_entity.id
_entity.type
_entity.pdbx_description
1 polymer ?
#
loop_
_entity_poly.entity_id
_entity_poly.type
_entity_poly.pdbx_seq_one_letter_code
_entity_poly.pdbx_strand_id
1 'polypeptide(L)'
;MSTEGLSNHFYSFPAENLAKIRDLFGDIPIELFLVYRDKRKWLKSLWNEGVISFPGTIAPFEEHIEFPIVKRLANWERLKIDLIQGFGASHVEEVVLEENGWRIPLLNYLNATGIRDPENTEGQLNVSVGPDMIEFVRHVNMQRLDTNIRLMLFSLMQQLFNTSNVTLRNAERWGTPTPAQLRKIEQGILRIGTLPEAAEEIRATVLAEIANFK
;
A
#
# COMPACT_ATOMS: atom_id res chain seq x y z
N MET A 1 1.82 19.26 2.35
CA MET A 1 1.26 17.89 2.31
C MET A 1 2.29 16.99 1.65
N SER A 2 2.91 16.07 2.39
CA SER A 2 3.54 14.90 1.74
C SER A 2 2.61 13.71 2.01
N THR A 3 2.09 13.14 0.94
CA THR A 3 1.45 11.83 0.98
C THR A 3 2.29 10.96 0.07
N GLU A 4 3.09 10.07 0.65
CA GLU A 4 3.64 8.94 -0.08
C GLU A 4 2.49 8.31 -0.88
N GLY A 5 2.65 8.15 -2.21
CA GLY A 5 1.63 7.55 -3.07
C GLY A 5 0.80 8.50 -3.95
N LEU A 6 1.00 9.83 -3.93
CA LEU A 6 0.35 10.74 -4.90
C LEU A 6 0.64 10.33 -6.35
N SER A 7 1.87 9.91 -6.64
CA SER A 7 2.27 9.40 -7.96
C SER A 7 1.57 8.08 -8.32
N ASN A 8 1.38 7.18 -7.35
CA ASN A 8 0.68 5.90 -7.57
C ASN A 8 -0.80 6.08 -7.93
N HIS A 9 -1.40 7.21 -7.55
CA HIS A 9 -2.80 7.54 -7.85
C HIS A 9 -2.95 8.65 -8.89
N PHE A 10 -1.86 9.13 -9.49
CA PHE A 10 -1.88 10.30 -10.36
C PHE A 10 -2.93 10.19 -11.47
N TYR A 11 -2.95 9.05 -12.17
CA TYR A 11 -3.89 8.77 -13.25
C TYR A 11 -5.31 8.43 -12.77
N SER A 12 -5.54 8.31 -11.46
CA SER A 12 -6.86 8.14 -10.87
C SER A 12 -7.57 9.47 -10.60
N PHE A 13 -6.85 10.60 -10.66
CA PHE A 13 -7.45 11.92 -10.49
C PHE A 13 -8.10 12.40 -11.80
N PRO A 14 -9.37 12.83 -11.77
CA PRO A 14 -9.97 13.53 -12.90
C PRO A 14 -9.17 14.77 -13.28
N ALA A 15 -9.08 15.06 -14.58
CA ALA A 15 -8.35 16.22 -15.09
C ALA A 15 -8.88 17.55 -14.51
N GLU A 16 -10.19 17.66 -14.28
CA GLU A 16 -10.77 18.85 -13.64
C GLU A 16 -10.28 19.07 -12.20
N ASN A 17 -9.94 18.00 -11.47
CA ASN A 17 -9.47 18.12 -10.09
C ASN A 17 -8.01 18.55 -10.07
N LEU A 18 -7.19 18.10 -11.02
CA LEU A 18 -5.84 18.60 -11.21
C LEU A 18 -5.85 20.09 -11.60
N ALA A 19 -6.81 20.53 -12.42
CA ALA A 19 -7.00 21.94 -12.74
C ALA A 19 -7.33 22.78 -11.50
N LYS A 20 -8.28 22.33 -10.67
CA LYS A 20 -8.60 23.01 -9.40
C LYS A 20 -7.41 23.12 -8.46
N ILE A 21 -6.53 22.11 -8.43
CA ILE A 21 -5.29 22.17 -7.65
C ILE A 21 -4.41 23.31 -8.17
N ARG A 22 -4.19 23.41 -9.48
CA ARG A 22 -3.40 24.51 -10.07
C ARG A 22 -4.02 25.87 -9.75
N ASP A 23 -5.34 26.00 -9.89
CA ASP A 23 -6.06 27.24 -9.60
C ASP A 23 -5.95 27.64 -8.12
N LEU A 24 -5.97 26.65 -7.21
CA LEU A 24 -5.85 26.88 -5.77
C LEU A 24 -4.48 27.45 -5.38
N PHE A 25 -3.41 26.99 -6.04
CA PHE A 25 -2.06 27.49 -5.79
C PHE A 25 -1.80 28.83 -6.49
N GLY A 26 -2.51 29.13 -7.58
CA GLY A 26 -2.44 30.43 -8.27
C GLY A 26 -0.99 30.77 -8.66
N ASP A 27 -0.45 31.84 -8.07
CA ASP A 27 0.92 32.32 -8.30
C ASP A 27 1.98 31.60 -7.45
N ILE A 28 1.57 30.71 -6.53
CA ILE A 28 2.52 29.95 -5.71
C ILE A 28 3.15 28.87 -6.60
N PRO A 29 4.48 28.92 -6.82
CA PRO A 29 5.15 27.93 -7.65
C PRO A 29 5.03 26.55 -7.01
N ILE A 30 4.59 25.59 -7.81
CA ILE A 30 4.53 24.18 -7.41
C ILE A 30 5.85 23.52 -7.83
N GLU A 31 6.49 22.86 -6.89
CA GLU A 31 7.72 22.09 -7.11
C GLU A 31 7.44 20.61 -6.82
N LEU A 32 8.02 19.72 -7.63
CA LEU A 32 7.89 18.28 -7.43
C LEU A 32 9.19 17.71 -6.89
N PHE A 33 9.10 16.96 -5.80
CA PHE A 33 10.21 16.16 -5.29
C PHE A 33 9.94 14.68 -5.60
N LEU A 34 10.65 14.14 -6.58
CA LEU A 34 10.42 12.78 -7.09
C LEU A 34 11.46 11.81 -6.54
N VAL A 35 10.97 10.76 -5.88
CA VAL A 35 11.79 9.70 -5.29
C VAL A 35 11.71 8.44 -6.14
N TYR A 36 12.83 8.06 -6.74
CA TYR A 36 12.97 6.84 -7.52
C TYR A 36 13.38 5.67 -6.63
N ARG A 37 12.86 4.48 -6.93
CA ARG A 37 13.20 3.23 -6.21
C ARG A 37 13.66 2.22 -7.23
N ASP A 38 14.25 1.10 -6.80
CA ASP A 38 14.40 -0.05 -7.69
C ASP A 38 13.04 -0.43 -8.29
N LYS A 39 13.00 -0.59 -9.62
CA LYS A 39 11.74 -0.76 -10.35
C LYS A 39 10.98 -2.01 -9.92
N ARG A 40 11.68 -3.13 -9.73
CA ARG A 40 11.06 -4.40 -9.34
C ARG A 40 10.55 -4.33 -7.90
N LYS A 41 11.34 -3.74 -6.98
CA LYS A 41 10.91 -3.50 -5.59
C LYS A 41 9.70 -2.57 -5.52
N TRP A 42 9.66 -1.51 -6.33
CA TRP A 42 8.51 -0.60 -6.41
C TRP A 42 7.27 -1.30 -6.96
N LEU A 43 7.37 -2.06 -8.06
CA LEU A 43 6.26 -2.85 -8.61
C LEU A 43 5.72 -3.85 -7.59
N LYS A 44 6.60 -4.53 -6.85
CA LYS A 44 6.18 -5.47 -5.80
C LYS A 44 5.47 -4.74 -4.65
N SER A 45 5.97 -3.56 -4.26
CA SER A 45 5.31 -2.70 -3.27
C SER A 45 3.91 -2.29 -3.73
N LEU A 46 3.76 -1.88 -5.00
CA LEU A 46 2.49 -1.49 -5.59
C LEU A 46 1.51 -2.68 -5.65
N TRP A 47 1.98 -3.86 -6.01
CA TRP A 47 1.18 -5.07 -6.01
C TRP A 47 0.73 -5.47 -4.60
N ASN A 48 1.62 -5.43 -3.61
CA ASN A 48 1.29 -5.72 -2.21
C ASN A 48 0.20 -4.76 -1.70
N GLU A 49 0.32 -3.47 -2.00
CA GLU A 49 -0.70 -2.46 -1.70
C GLU A 49 -2.02 -2.79 -2.41
N GLY A 50 -1.97 -3.15 -3.69
CA GLY A 50 -3.12 -3.61 -4.46
C GLY A 50 -3.82 -4.82 -3.84
N VAL A 51 -3.09 -5.77 -3.26
CA VAL A 51 -3.66 -6.97 -2.63
C VAL A 51 -4.35 -6.64 -1.30
N ILE A 52 -3.75 -5.77 -0.49
CA ILE A 52 -4.24 -5.42 0.86
C ILE A 52 -5.34 -4.34 0.80
N SER A 53 -5.27 -3.39 -0.13
CA SER A 53 -6.27 -2.32 -0.29
C SER A 53 -7.67 -2.85 -0.62
N PHE A 54 -8.68 -1.97 -0.62
CA PHE A 54 -10.05 -2.29 -1.01
C PHE A 54 -10.49 -1.40 -2.18
N PRO A 55 -11.02 -1.98 -3.28
CA PRO A 55 -11.11 -3.41 -3.57
C PRO A 55 -9.72 -4.03 -3.81
N GLY A 56 -9.45 -5.19 -3.20
CA GLY A 56 -8.16 -5.86 -3.31
C GLY A 56 -8.01 -6.65 -4.61
N THR A 57 -6.82 -6.62 -5.23
CA THR A 57 -6.52 -7.43 -6.42
C THR A 57 -6.43 -8.91 -6.08
N ILE A 58 -6.85 -9.75 -7.03
CA ILE A 58 -6.66 -11.21 -7.02
C ILE A 58 -5.53 -11.66 -7.96
N ALA A 59 -5.08 -10.77 -8.85
CA ALA A 59 -4.10 -11.09 -9.88
C ALA A 59 -2.74 -11.42 -9.23
N PRO A 60 -2.09 -12.51 -9.66
CA PRO A 60 -0.67 -12.76 -9.36
C PRO A 60 0.20 -11.58 -9.76
N PHE A 61 1.40 -11.50 -9.18
CA PHE A 61 2.33 -10.39 -9.44
C PHE A 61 2.62 -10.19 -10.93
N GLU A 62 2.89 -11.29 -11.64
CA GLU A 62 3.23 -11.30 -13.06
C GLU A 62 2.08 -10.79 -13.94
N GLU A 63 0.83 -11.05 -13.58
CA GLU A 63 -0.33 -10.48 -14.27
C GLU A 63 -0.59 -9.03 -13.87
N HIS A 64 -0.39 -8.70 -12.60
CA HIS A 64 -0.66 -7.36 -12.08
C HIS A 64 0.23 -6.30 -12.73
N ILE A 65 1.52 -6.60 -12.96
CA ILE A 65 2.43 -5.67 -13.64
C ILE A 65 2.03 -5.41 -15.09
N GLU A 66 1.21 -6.27 -15.67
CA GLU A 66 0.72 -6.12 -17.03
C GLU A 66 -0.53 -5.24 -17.14
N PHE A 67 -1.14 -4.86 -16.01
CA PHE A 67 -2.31 -3.98 -16.00
C PHE A 67 -1.99 -2.63 -16.67
N PRO A 68 -2.88 -2.09 -17.53
CA PRO A 68 -2.60 -0.85 -18.27
C PRO A 68 -2.19 0.32 -17.38
N ILE A 69 -2.85 0.48 -16.24
CA ILE A 69 -2.54 1.52 -15.26
C ILE A 69 -1.14 1.34 -14.66
N VAL A 70 -0.75 0.10 -14.33
CA VAL A 70 0.55 -0.23 -13.77
C VAL A 70 1.65 0.01 -14.79
N LYS A 71 1.44 -0.38 -16.06
CA LYS A 71 2.37 -0.07 -17.16
C LYS A 71 2.58 1.42 -17.36
N ARG A 72 1.50 2.22 -17.27
CA ARG A 72 1.60 3.69 -17.36
C ARG A 72 2.39 4.28 -16.19
N LEU A 73 2.17 3.80 -14.96
CA LEU A 73 2.93 4.23 -13.79
C LEU A 73 4.40 3.77 -13.86
N ALA A 74 4.67 2.61 -14.44
CA ALA A 74 6.01 2.05 -14.58
C ALA A 74 6.84 2.69 -15.72
N ASN A 75 6.23 3.53 -16.55
CA ASN A 75 6.92 4.39 -17.52
C ASN A 75 7.28 5.71 -16.83
N TRP A 76 8.37 5.71 -16.08
CA TRP A 76 8.76 6.84 -15.23
C TRP A 76 9.07 8.11 -16.00
N GLU A 77 9.68 8.01 -17.19
CA GLU A 77 9.93 9.17 -18.05
C GLU A 77 8.62 9.85 -18.44
N ARG A 78 7.63 9.06 -18.87
CA ARG A 78 6.32 9.59 -19.21
C ARG A 78 5.56 10.10 -17.99
N LEU A 79 5.61 9.36 -16.89
CA LEU A 79 4.95 9.74 -15.64
C LEU A 79 5.49 11.08 -15.13
N LYS A 80 6.80 11.32 -15.20
CA LYS A 80 7.40 12.61 -14.83
C LYS A 80 6.80 13.76 -15.65
N ILE A 81 6.74 13.61 -16.97
CA ILE A 81 6.16 14.63 -17.87
C ILE A 81 4.70 14.87 -17.50
N ASP A 82 3.92 13.80 -17.33
CA ASP A 82 2.50 13.90 -17.02
C ASP A 82 2.28 14.55 -15.63
N LEU A 83 3.13 14.27 -14.63
CA LEU A 83 3.10 14.90 -13.31
C LEU A 83 3.40 16.40 -13.38
N ILE A 84 4.46 16.80 -14.10
CA ILE A 84 4.83 18.21 -14.29
C ILE A 84 3.65 18.99 -14.89
N GLN A 85 3.06 18.47 -15.96
CA GLN A 85 1.94 19.12 -16.64
C GLN A 85 0.67 19.09 -15.78
N GLY A 86 0.38 17.97 -15.13
CA GLY A 86 -0.80 17.78 -14.31
C GLY A 86 -0.83 18.74 -13.13
N PHE A 87 0.29 18.88 -12.42
CA PHE A 87 0.40 19.80 -11.29
C PHE A 87 0.81 21.22 -11.67
N GLY A 88 1.22 21.49 -12.92
CA GLY A 88 1.74 22.81 -13.31
C GLY A 88 3.06 23.15 -12.61
N ALA A 89 3.91 22.15 -12.41
CA ALA A 89 5.14 22.33 -11.64
C ALA A 89 6.19 23.11 -12.43
N SER A 90 6.80 24.10 -11.79
CA SER A 90 7.88 24.92 -12.38
C SER A 90 9.27 24.30 -12.20
N HIS A 91 9.42 23.42 -11.22
CA HIS A 91 10.68 22.75 -10.92
C HIS A 91 10.45 21.31 -10.47
N VAL A 92 11.45 20.45 -10.73
CA VAL A 92 11.47 19.05 -10.32
C VAL A 92 12.83 18.70 -9.76
N GLU A 93 12.84 18.25 -8.51
CA GLU A 93 14.00 17.63 -7.87
C GLU A 93 13.86 16.12 -7.93
N GLU A 94 14.92 15.42 -8.31
CA GLU A 94 14.93 13.99 -8.55
C GLU A 94 15.96 13.31 -7.66
N VAL A 95 15.50 12.37 -6.83
CA VAL A 95 16.38 11.63 -5.91
C VAL A 95 16.18 10.13 -6.06
N VAL A 96 17.27 9.36 -5.95
CA VAL A 96 17.19 7.91 -5.86
C VAL A 96 17.11 7.52 -4.38
N LEU A 97 16.19 6.63 -4.05
CA LEU A 97 16.04 6.11 -2.69
C LEU A 97 17.25 5.23 -2.35
N GLU A 98 18.17 5.80 -1.58
CA GLU A 98 19.31 5.08 -1.00
C GLU A 98 18.94 4.46 0.36
N GLU A 99 19.88 3.74 0.98
CA GLU A 99 19.69 3.10 2.29
C GLU A 99 19.29 4.10 3.38
N ASN A 100 19.74 5.35 3.27
CA ASN A 100 19.43 6.45 4.20
C ASN A 100 18.02 7.07 3.99
N GLY A 101 17.24 6.55 3.04
CA GLY A 101 15.88 7.02 2.75
C GLY A 101 15.82 8.33 1.94
N TRP A 102 14.61 8.91 1.84
CA TRP A 102 14.35 10.12 1.03
C TRP A 102 14.31 11.42 1.85
N ARG A 103 14.29 11.32 3.18
CA ARG A 103 14.09 12.47 4.09
C ARG A 103 15.27 13.42 4.09
N ILE A 104 16.50 12.92 4.21
CA ILE A 104 17.71 13.75 4.20
C ILE A 104 17.83 14.54 2.89
N PRO A 105 17.70 13.91 1.69
CA PRO A 105 17.66 14.67 0.44
C PRO A 105 16.55 15.73 0.40
N LEU A 106 15.35 15.45 0.91
CA LEU A 106 14.27 16.44 0.98
C LEU A 106 14.62 17.62 1.91
N LEU A 107 15.18 17.35 3.10
CA LEU A 107 15.59 18.41 4.03
C LEU A 107 16.68 19.29 3.43
N ASN A 108 17.63 18.70 2.71
CA ASN A 108 18.66 19.43 1.98
C ASN A 108 18.04 20.31 0.88
N TYR A 109 17.12 19.75 0.09
CA TYR A 109 16.39 20.48 -0.95
C TYR A 109 15.63 21.69 -0.38
N LEU A 110 14.97 21.52 0.76
CA LEU A 110 14.23 22.59 1.45
C LEU A 110 15.13 23.58 2.23
N ASN A 111 16.46 23.45 2.15
CA ASN A 111 17.43 24.19 2.97
C ASN A 111 17.13 24.12 4.48
N ALA A 112 16.55 23.01 4.92
CA ALA A 112 16.11 22.76 6.28
C ALA A 112 17.14 21.93 7.08
N THR A 113 18.43 22.16 6.83
CA THR A 113 19.56 21.35 7.35
C THR A 113 19.74 21.41 8.87
N GLY A 114 19.12 22.40 9.54
CA GLY A 114 19.07 22.50 11.00
C GLY A 114 17.95 21.68 11.66
N ILE A 115 17.00 21.15 10.87
CA ILE A 115 16.00 20.21 11.36
C ILE A 115 16.72 18.87 11.52
N ARG A 116 16.86 18.40 12.77
CA ARG A 116 17.20 17.01 13.00
C ARG A 116 16.14 16.19 12.28
N ASP A 117 16.55 15.37 11.30
CA ASP A 117 15.71 14.26 10.86
C ASP A 117 15.20 13.65 12.17
N PRO A 118 13.89 13.56 12.41
CA PRO A 118 13.38 12.88 13.58
C PRO A 118 13.89 11.45 13.46
N GLU A 119 15.08 11.25 14.04
CA GLU A 119 15.80 10.00 14.16
C GLU A 119 14.74 9.00 14.50
N ASN A 120 14.62 7.95 13.68
CA ASN A 120 14.50 6.59 14.19
C ASN A 120 13.64 6.48 15.46
N THR A 121 12.50 7.17 15.51
CA THR A 121 11.55 6.89 16.57
C THR A 121 11.18 5.47 16.26
N GLU A 122 11.53 4.55 17.14
CA GLU A 122 11.17 3.12 17.10
C GLU A 122 9.65 2.89 16.99
N GLY A 123 8.85 3.95 16.74
CA GLY A 123 7.55 3.93 16.12
C GLY A 123 7.58 3.45 14.66
N GLN A 124 7.71 2.12 14.52
CA GLN A 124 7.17 1.30 13.43
C GLN A 124 7.08 1.99 12.06
N LEU A 125 8.22 2.05 11.36
CA LEU A 125 8.25 2.24 9.91
C LEU A 125 7.20 1.34 9.26
N ASN A 126 6.44 1.87 8.29
CA ASN A 126 5.47 1.06 7.56
C ASN A 126 6.23 0.02 6.73
N VAL A 127 6.31 -1.21 7.24
CA VAL A 127 6.91 -2.34 6.52
C VAL A 127 5.79 -3.13 5.87
N SER A 128 5.98 -3.50 4.60
CA SER A 128 5.07 -4.44 3.94
C SER A 128 5.01 -5.74 4.74
N VAL A 129 3.84 -6.40 4.73
CA VAL A 129 3.75 -7.77 5.24
C VAL A 129 4.59 -8.72 4.37
N GLY A 130 4.92 -9.88 4.94
CA GLY A 130 5.67 -10.93 4.25
C GLY A 130 4.95 -11.46 3.00
N PRO A 131 5.69 -12.03 2.04
CA PRO A 131 5.14 -12.51 0.77
C PRO A 131 4.03 -13.56 0.98
N ASP A 132 4.16 -14.41 1.99
CA ASP A 132 3.21 -15.48 2.28
C ASP A 132 1.87 -14.92 2.74
N MET A 133 1.90 -13.83 3.51
CA MET A 133 0.70 -13.12 3.94
C MET A 133 0.02 -12.42 2.76
N ILE A 134 0.79 -11.85 1.84
CA ILE A 134 0.24 -11.30 0.59
C ILE A 134 -0.48 -12.38 -0.21
N GLU A 135 0.15 -13.55 -0.39
CA GLU A 135 -0.46 -14.65 -1.14
C GLU A 135 -1.73 -15.18 -0.47
N PHE A 136 -1.71 -15.34 0.86
CA PHE A 136 -2.90 -15.71 1.62
C PHE A 136 -4.04 -14.70 1.42
N VAL A 137 -3.77 -13.40 1.58
CA VAL A 137 -4.78 -12.34 1.39
C VAL A 137 -5.28 -12.29 -0.05
N ARG A 138 -4.42 -12.51 -1.04
CA ARG A 138 -4.81 -12.57 -2.46
C ARG A 138 -5.82 -13.71 -2.71
N HIS A 139 -5.61 -14.87 -2.11
CA HIS A 139 -6.55 -16.00 -2.19
C HIS A 139 -7.84 -15.75 -1.42
N VAL A 140 -7.79 -15.05 -0.29
CA VAL A 140 -8.99 -14.56 0.41
C VAL A 140 -9.79 -13.63 -0.49
N ASN A 141 -9.14 -12.70 -1.21
CA ASN A 141 -9.82 -11.78 -2.13
C ASN A 141 -10.61 -12.54 -3.22
N MET A 142 -10.15 -13.73 -3.65
CA MET A 142 -10.86 -14.58 -4.62
C MET A 142 -12.20 -15.10 -4.09
N GLN A 143 -12.35 -15.20 -2.77
CA GLN A 143 -13.56 -15.70 -2.12
C GLN A 143 -14.69 -14.66 -2.08
N ARG A 144 -14.41 -13.41 -2.49
CA ARG A 144 -15.38 -12.31 -2.56
C ARG A 144 -16.14 -12.12 -1.23
N LEU A 145 -15.41 -12.20 -0.12
CA LEU A 145 -15.98 -11.92 1.19
C LEU A 145 -16.53 -10.50 1.23
N ASP A 146 -17.63 -10.32 1.96
CA ASP A 146 -18.16 -8.99 2.28
C ASP A 146 -17.07 -8.12 2.92
N THR A 147 -17.08 -6.83 2.62
CA THR A 147 -16.06 -5.88 3.06
C THR A 147 -15.88 -5.90 4.57
N ASN A 148 -16.97 -5.97 5.34
CA ASN A 148 -16.87 -6.01 6.81
C ASN A 148 -16.23 -7.33 7.27
N ILE A 149 -16.55 -8.45 6.63
CA ILE A 149 -15.94 -9.75 6.96
C ILE A 149 -14.44 -9.75 6.65
N ARG A 150 -14.03 -9.16 5.52
CA ARG A 150 -12.62 -9.01 5.16
C ARG A 150 -11.86 -8.13 6.16
N LEU A 151 -12.46 -7.00 6.57
CA LEU A 151 -11.85 -6.12 7.56
C LEU A 151 -11.72 -6.78 8.94
N MET A 152 -12.69 -7.61 9.32
CA MET A 152 -12.61 -8.43 10.55
C MET A 152 -11.51 -9.48 10.46
N LEU A 153 -11.32 -10.11 9.30
CA LEU A 153 -10.17 -10.99 9.08
C LEU A 153 -8.85 -10.22 9.19
N PHE A 154 -8.75 -9.00 8.67
CA PHE A 154 -7.54 -8.18 8.81
C PHE A 154 -7.27 -7.80 10.26
N SER A 155 -8.32 -7.48 11.03
CA SER A 155 -8.21 -7.26 12.47
C SER A 155 -7.66 -8.51 13.18
N LEU A 156 -8.22 -9.68 12.88
CA LEU A 156 -7.74 -10.96 13.43
C LEU A 156 -6.28 -11.25 13.03
N MET A 157 -5.93 -11.06 11.76
CA MET A 157 -4.54 -11.24 11.28
C MET A 157 -3.58 -10.29 12.00
N GLN A 158 -3.97 -9.03 12.19
CA GLN A 158 -3.12 -8.08 12.90
C GLN A 158 -2.94 -8.48 14.37
N GLN A 159 -3.99 -9.00 15.04
CA GLN A 159 -3.88 -9.52 16.41
C GLN A 159 -2.95 -10.74 16.49
N LEU A 160 -2.97 -11.62 15.49
CA LEU A 160 -2.16 -12.83 15.46
C LEU A 160 -0.68 -12.58 15.12
N PHE A 161 -0.43 -11.67 14.17
CA PHE A 161 0.89 -11.49 13.57
C PHE A 161 1.58 -10.17 13.95
N ASN A 162 0.88 -9.23 14.57
CA ASN A 162 1.38 -7.94 15.04
C ASN A 162 2.29 -7.22 14.03
N THR A 163 1.76 -6.98 12.83
CA THR A 163 2.56 -6.44 11.71
C THR A 163 2.77 -4.93 11.83
N SER A 164 3.86 -4.42 11.25
CA SER A 164 4.10 -2.96 11.12
C SER A 164 3.34 -2.33 9.94
N ASN A 165 2.56 -3.10 9.18
CA ASN A 165 1.84 -2.61 8.02
C ASN A 165 0.69 -1.69 8.44
N VAL A 166 0.67 -0.46 7.95
CA VAL A 166 -0.33 0.55 8.33
C VAL A 166 -1.76 0.08 8.08
N THR A 167 -2.03 -0.64 6.99
CA THR A 167 -3.40 -1.09 6.69
C THR A 167 -3.87 -2.15 7.68
N LEU A 168 -3.00 -3.10 8.04
CA LEU A 168 -3.33 -4.11 9.05
C LEU A 168 -3.38 -3.52 10.47
N ARG A 169 -2.44 -2.64 10.85
CA ARG A 169 -2.51 -1.91 12.13
C ARG A 169 -3.81 -1.13 12.27
N ASN A 170 -4.19 -0.40 11.22
CA ASN A 170 -5.45 0.32 11.19
C ASN A 170 -6.67 -0.61 11.17
N ALA A 171 -6.50 -1.91 10.92
CA ALA A 171 -7.58 -2.87 11.00
C ALA A 171 -7.95 -3.23 12.46
N GLU A 172 -7.05 -3.05 13.44
CA GLU A 172 -7.34 -3.30 14.86
C GLU A 172 -8.54 -2.51 15.38
N ARG A 173 -8.79 -1.31 14.81
CA ARG A 173 -9.93 -0.47 15.18
C ARG A 173 -11.29 -1.13 14.93
N TRP A 174 -11.33 -2.19 14.11
CA TRP A 174 -12.54 -2.97 13.86
C TRP A 174 -12.85 -3.97 14.98
N GLY A 175 -11.95 -4.13 15.95
CA GLY A 175 -12.16 -4.95 17.15
C GLY A 175 -12.11 -6.46 16.88
N THR A 176 -12.53 -7.23 17.86
CA THR A 176 -12.56 -8.69 17.80
C THR A 176 -13.78 -9.18 17.02
N PRO A 177 -13.62 -10.07 16.02
CA PRO A 177 -14.77 -10.60 15.27
C PRO A 177 -15.74 -11.38 16.18
N THR A 178 -17.04 -11.18 15.99
CA THR A 178 -18.09 -11.96 16.67
C THR A 178 -18.10 -13.43 16.21
N PRO A 179 -18.69 -14.37 16.97
CA PRO A 179 -18.80 -15.77 16.55
C PRO A 179 -19.47 -15.96 15.17
N ALA A 180 -20.44 -15.12 14.83
CA ALA A 180 -21.08 -15.16 13.51
C ALA A 180 -20.15 -14.69 12.39
N GLN A 181 -19.29 -13.70 12.65
CA GLN A 181 -18.28 -13.24 11.70
C GLN A 181 -17.15 -14.26 11.56
N LEU A 182 -16.68 -14.85 12.65
CA LEU A 182 -15.66 -15.91 12.63
C LEU A 182 -16.10 -17.10 11.77
N ARG A 183 -17.36 -17.54 11.87
CA ARG A 183 -17.90 -18.59 10.99
C ARG A 183 -17.87 -18.21 9.51
N LYS A 184 -18.15 -16.95 9.17
CA LYS A 184 -18.09 -16.47 7.77
C LYS A 184 -16.65 -16.40 7.27
N ILE A 185 -15.72 -15.96 8.11
CA ILE A 185 -14.28 -15.94 7.82
C ILE A 185 -13.79 -17.37 7.56
N GLU A 186 -14.08 -18.29 8.47
CA GLU A 186 -13.74 -19.71 8.36
C GLU A 186 -14.27 -20.34 7.07
N GLN A 187 -15.56 -20.15 6.76
CA GLN A 187 -16.16 -20.65 5.53
C GLN A 187 -15.49 -20.08 4.27
N GLY A 188 -15.06 -18.82 4.32
CA GLY A 188 -14.26 -18.21 3.25
C GLY A 188 -12.91 -18.89 3.09
N ILE A 189 -12.17 -19.03 4.19
CA ILE A 189 -10.83 -19.61 4.20
C ILE A 189 -10.86 -21.09 3.77
N LEU A 190 -11.82 -21.87 4.22
CA LEU A 190 -11.96 -23.30 3.86
C LEU A 190 -12.28 -23.53 2.37
N ARG A 191 -12.75 -22.51 1.65
CA ARG A 191 -12.97 -22.58 0.19
C ARG A 191 -11.73 -22.22 -0.61
N ILE A 192 -10.68 -21.72 0.04
CA ILE A 192 -9.39 -21.52 -0.61
C ILE A 192 -8.84 -22.90 -0.97
N GLY A 193 -8.48 -23.08 -2.24
CA GLY A 193 -7.84 -24.30 -2.73
C GLY A 193 -6.41 -24.45 -2.22
N THR A 194 -5.50 -24.88 -3.10
CA THR A 194 -4.09 -25.01 -2.78
C THR A 194 -3.44 -23.65 -2.56
N LEU A 195 -2.73 -23.48 -1.44
CA LEU A 195 -1.82 -22.36 -1.20
C LEU A 195 -0.36 -22.83 -1.28
N PRO A 196 0.59 -21.90 -1.50
CA PRO A 196 2.00 -22.15 -1.18
C PRO A 196 2.17 -22.55 0.30
N GLU A 197 3.15 -23.40 0.61
CA GLU A 197 3.38 -23.97 1.95
C GLU A 197 3.42 -22.91 3.07
N ALA A 198 4.17 -21.83 2.89
CA ALA A 198 4.23 -20.78 3.91
C ALA A 198 2.90 -20.00 4.08
N ALA A 199 2.06 -19.92 3.03
CA ALA A 199 0.71 -19.36 3.15
C ALA A 199 -0.28 -20.36 3.77
N GLU A 200 0.00 -21.67 3.67
CA GLU A 200 -0.72 -22.71 4.39
C GLU A 200 -0.54 -22.60 5.91
N GLU A 201 0.65 -22.24 6.38
CA GLU A 201 0.90 -21.99 7.80
C GLU A 201 0.02 -20.84 8.31
N ILE A 202 -0.06 -19.73 7.57
CA ILE A 202 -0.94 -18.60 7.91
C ILE A 202 -2.40 -19.05 7.96
N ARG A 203 -2.85 -19.85 6.98
CA ARG A 203 -4.20 -20.42 6.97
C ARG A 203 -4.45 -21.26 8.22
N ALA A 204 -3.53 -22.15 8.56
CA ALA A 204 -3.64 -23.03 9.72
C ALA A 204 -3.70 -22.24 11.04
N THR A 205 -2.84 -21.22 11.21
CA THR A 205 -2.86 -20.35 12.39
C THR A 205 -4.19 -19.62 12.54
N VAL A 206 -4.71 -19.03 11.45
CA VAL A 206 -6.00 -18.32 11.49
C VAL A 206 -7.16 -19.27 11.81
N LEU A 207 -7.18 -20.48 11.23
CA LEU A 207 -8.23 -21.47 11.51
C LEU A 207 -8.15 -22.02 12.93
N ALA A 208 -6.94 -22.26 13.46
CA ALA A 208 -6.74 -22.68 14.84
C ALA A 208 -7.24 -21.62 15.82
N GLU A 209 -6.96 -20.35 15.55
CA GLU A 209 -7.45 -19.26 16.38
C GLU A 209 -8.98 -19.16 16.35
N ILE A 210 -9.60 -19.27 15.17
CA ILE A 210 -11.06 -19.30 15.06
C ILE A 210 -11.68 -20.46 15.88
N ALA A 211 -11.01 -21.61 15.94
CA ALA A 211 -11.48 -22.74 16.73
C ALA A 211 -11.44 -22.47 18.25
N ASN A 212 -10.47 -21.69 18.73
CA ASN A 212 -10.37 -21.31 20.16
C ASN A 212 -11.50 -20.38 20.64
N PHE A 213 -12.18 -19.68 19.72
CA PHE A 213 -13.30 -18.80 20.01
C PHE A 213 -14.68 -19.50 19.98
N LYS A 214 -14.73 -20.81 19.69
CA LYS A 214 -15.96 -21.62 19.63
C LYS A 214 -16.18 -22.42 20.91
#